data_AF-A1UQK3-F1
#
_entry.id   AF-A1UQK3-F1
#
_cell.length_a   1.000
_cell.length_b   1.000
_cell.length_c   1.000
_cell.angle_alpha   90.00
_cell.angle_beta   90.00
_cell.angle_gamma   90.00
#
_symmetry.space_group_name_H-M   'P 1'
#
loop_
_entity.id
_entity.type
_entity.pdbx_description
1 polymer ?
#
loop_
_entity_poly.entity_id
_entity_poly.type
_entity_poly.pdbx_seq_one_letter_code
_entity_poly.pdbx_strand_id
1 'polypeptide(L)'
;MTARRLTLRLATLAACLSVSMAELLSAAPSAVAAAGCPAVEAIAVPGTTQTNPQADPAKPVGVLGTILEPLRKNAPVKLVTYYTPYPATIVGGTEGGGYRASKNAGIDATNARLKAVADRCPRTVFILTGYSQGADVAGDVAASIGHNRGVIPANRLLGVALVADPSQAPVGQPTIGLTQPGMGFAGVRSGGFGSLTQRNGLLSLCSPRDYYCNLPQGDLVMRFIGHLGSHLDASDPAGSAQKLATIFMAGLVAPATAAINQILALVNDPNLIPNLIQRGVAFAKALTQQLFWLAGPQVAAVATELVNAVTYVINLVTSRSWAAIPAAIATIATRATAVGTALSQMKDKTATINVSGFGPVGAGLNQPGVNPGDLATAVLNAISVATGGVGTTSTGMFGPTFSQFSLASVATSIKHYAEFIRGGFHENYDTTRLDRAGHTGTQIAQRYLVNQINKLV
;
A
#
# COMPACT_ATOMS: atom_id res chain seq x y z
N MET A 1 63.63 11.23 64.77
CA MET A 1 63.64 10.16 65.80
C MET A 1 62.82 9.02 65.20
N THR A 2 63.28 7.81 64.93
CA THR A 2 64.42 7.01 65.39
C THR A 2 64.58 5.86 64.38
N ALA A 3 65.83 5.55 64.04
CA ALA A 3 66.23 4.41 63.22
C ALA A 3 66.36 3.12 64.05
N ARG A 4 66.12 1.95 63.43
CA ARG A 4 66.93 0.69 63.50
C ARG A 4 66.03 -0.54 63.24
N ARG A 5 66.28 -1.26 62.14
CA ARG A 5 67.07 -2.53 62.04
C ARG A 5 66.42 -3.70 62.78
N LEU A 6 66.07 -4.78 62.07
CA LEU A 6 66.92 -5.97 62.00
C LEU A 6 66.38 -7.01 60.99
N THR A 7 67.28 -7.43 60.13
CA THR A 7 67.26 -8.64 59.31
C THR A 7 67.15 -9.91 60.14
N LEU A 8 66.36 -10.89 59.70
CA LEU A 8 66.71 -12.30 59.87
C LEU A 8 66.20 -13.11 58.66
N ARG A 9 67.14 -13.62 57.86
CA ARG A 9 66.93 -14.67 56.87
C ARG A 9 67.03 -16.01 57.62
N LEU A 10 66.01 -16.86 57.50
CA LEU A 10 66.20 -18.30 57.59
C LEU A 10 65.44 -18.96 56.45
N ALA A 11 66.20 -19.66 55.62
CA ALA A 11 65.72 -20.55 54.57
C ALA A 11 65.51 -21.94 55.18
N THR A 12 64.42 -22.62 54.83
CA THR A 12 64.40 -24.08 54.60
C THR A 12 63.13 -24.51 53.86
N LEU A 13 63.41 -25.11 52.70
CA LEU A 13 62.68 -26.00 51.79
C LEU A 13 61.32 -26.62 52.19
N ALA A 14 60.46 -26.61 51.15
CA ALA A 14 59.71 -27.74 50.59
C ALA A 14 58.46 -28.27 51.32
N ALA A 15 57.29 -27.89 50.79
CA ALA A 15 56.20 -28.83 50.57
C ALA A 15 55.34 -28.33 49.40
N CYS A 16 55.36 -29.11 48.32
CA CYS A 16 54.50 -28.97 47.15
C CYS A 16 53.02 -29.08 47.56
N LEU A 17 52.21 -28.12 47.18
CA LEU A 17 50.78 -28.30 46.91
C LEU A 17 50.37 -27.31 45.82
N SER A 18 50.46 -27.81 44.60
CA SER A 18 49.86 -27.24 43.40
C SER A 18 48.35 -27.17 43.56
N VAL A 19 47.83 -25.98 43.86
CA VAL A 19 46.41 -25.68 43.65
C VAL A 19 46.29 -25.09 42.25
N SER A 20 45.70 -25.90 41.38
CA SER A 20 45.42 -25.62 39.98
C SER A 20 44.68 -24.29 39.80
N MET A 21 45.30 -23.34 39.08
CA MET A 21 44.58 -22.28 38.39
C MET A 21 43.72 -22.93 37.31
N ALA A 22 42.45 -23.20 37.62
CA ALA A 22 41.46 -23.46 36.59
C ALA A 22 41.21 -22.13 35.86
N GLU A 23 41.76 -22.02 34.67
CA GLU A 23 41.45 -20.96 33.72
C GLU A 23 39.93 -20.92 33.51
N LEU A 24 39.31 -19.80 33.89
CA LEU A 24 38.03 -19.39 33.30
C LEU A 24 38.30 -19.02 31.84
N LEU A 25 38.41 -20.02 30.97
CA LEU A 25 38.00 -19.85 29.58
C LEU A 25 36.49 -19.63 29.62
N SER A 26 36.10 -18.36 29.69
CA SER A 26 34.76 -17.94 29.29
C SER A 26 34.63 -18.27 27.81
N ALA A 27 34.21 -19.49 27.51
CA ALA A 27 33.70 -19.82 26.19
C ALA A 27 32.55 -18.86 25.94
N ALA A 28 32.80 -17.83 25.12
CA ALA A 28 31.71 -17.10 24.49
C ALA A 28 30.78 -18.17 23.92
N PRO A 29 29.45 -18.09 24.13
CA PRO A 29 28.55 -18.98 23.43
C PRO A 29 28.80 -18.70 21.96
N SER A 30 29.53 -19.61 21.32
CA SER A 30 29.54 -19.70 19.87
C SER A 30 28.11 -20.02 19.56
N ALA A 31 27.34 -19.01 19.16
CA ALA A 31 26.10 -19.19 18.46
C ALA A 31 26.47 -19.93 17.19
N VAL A 32 26.60 -21.26 17.31
CA VAL A 32 26.51 -22.19 16.21
C VAL A 32 25.28 -21.70 15.47
N ALA A 33 25.46 -21.16 14.26
CA ALA A 33 24.33 -20.82 13.41
C ALA A 33 23.47 -22.08 13.42
N ALA A 34 22.29 -22.01 14.05
CA ALA A 34 21.55 -23.21 14.45
C ALA A 34 21.49 -24.12 13.22
N ALA A 35 22.14 -25.29 13.31
CA ALA A 35 22.33 -26.19 12.19
C ALA A 35 20.95 -26.47 11.57
N GLY A 36 20.65 -25.87 10.42
CA GLY A 36 19.32 -25.91 9.83
C GLY A 36 18.73 -24.59 9.33
N CYS A 37 19.19 -23.41 9.79
CA CYS A 37 18.62 -22.13 9.33
C CYS A 37 18.81 -21.91 7.81
N PRO A 38 17.77 -21.46 7.08
CA PRO A 38 17.93 -21.05 5.69
C PRO A 38 18.66 -19.71 5.59
N ALA A 39 19.37 -19.48 4.49
CA ALA A 39 19.89 -18.15 4.18
C ALA A 39 18.73 -17.19 3.87
N VAL A 40 17.75 -17.68 3.09
CA VAL A 40 16.54 -16.92 2.72
C VAL A 40 15.30 -17.72 3.10
N GLU A 41 14.34 -17.08 3.77
CA GLU A 41 12.98 -17.60 3.84
C GLU A 41 12.05 -16.74 2.98
N ALA A 42 11.39 -17.39 2.03
CA ALA A 42 10.44 -16.78 1.12
C ALA A 42 9.02 -16.96 1.65
N ILE A 43 8.46 -15.88 2.20
CA ILE A 43 7.09 -15.86 2.70
C ILE A 43 6.15 -15.52 1.54
N ALA A 44 5.24 -16.43 1.22
CA ALA A 44 4.13 -16.24 0.31
C ALA A 44 2.84 -16.05 1.12
N VAL A 45 2.03 -15.07 0.74
CA VAL A 45 0.70 -14.87 1.30
C VAL A 45 -0.33 -15.16 0.21
N PRO A 46 -1.01 -16.33 0.24
CA PRO A 46 -1.99 -16.72 -0.78
C PRO A 46 -3.18 -15.76 -0.86
N GLY A 47 -3.86 -15.73 -2.00
CA GLY A 47 -5.09 -14.98 -2.17
C GLY A 47 -6.32 -15.66 -1.57
N THR A 48 -7.46 -15.00 -1.70
CA THR A 48 -8.76 -15.52 -1.25
C THR A 48 -9.00 -16.93 -1.79
N THR A 49 -9.54 -17.82 -0.95
CA THR A 49 -9.84 -19.24 -1.22
C THR A 49 -8.66 -20.14 -1.61
N GLN A 50 -7.42 -19.60 -1.65
CA GLN A 50 -6.22 -20.39 -1.97
C GLN A 50 -5.56 -21.03 -0.74
N THR A 51 -6.04 -20.72 0.46
CA THR A 51 -5.55 -21.25 1.73
C THR A 51 -6.68 -21.24 2.78
N ASN A 52 -6.40 -21.78 3.96
CA ASN A 52 -7.25 -21.73 5.15
C ASN A 52 -6.35 -21.85 6.40
N PRO A 53 -6.87 -21.65 7.63
CA PRO A 53 -6.04 -21.68 8.84
C PRO A 53 -5.37 -23.03 9.12
N GLN A 54 -5.86 -24.13 8.53
CA GLN A 54 -5.33 -25.49 8.69
C GLN A 54 -4.47 -25.92 7.49
N ALA A 55 -4.22 -25.04 6.52
CA ALA A 55 -3.43 -25.38 5.35
C ALA A 55 -1.98 -25.71 5.72
N ASP A 56 -1.39 -26.68 5.02
CA ASP A 56 0.03 -26.98 5.15
C ASP A 56 0.88 -25.83 4.59
N PRO A 57 1.67 -25.13 5.44
CA PRO A 57 2.45 -23.98 5.00
C PRO A 57 3.63 -24.34 4.09
N ALA A 58 3.99 -25.61 3.96
CA ALA A 58 5.04 -26.04 3.03
C ALA A 58 4.51 -26.29 1.62
N LYS A 59 3.19 -26.33 1.42
CA LYS A 59 2.57 -26.67 0.15
C LYS A 59 2.42 -25.43 -0.75
N PRO A 60 3.00 -25.42 -1.97
CA PRO A 60 2.80 -24.34 -2.91
C PRO A 60 1.36 -24.18 -3.36
N VAL A 61 0.90 -22.93 -3.48
CA VAL A 61 -0.46 -22.61 -3.91
C VAL A 61 -0.48 -21.55 -5.01
N GLY A 62 -1.29 -21.83 -6.05
CA GLY A 62 -1.56 -20.93 -7.17
C GLY A 62 -0.32 -20.30 -7.81
N VAL A 63 -0.52 -19.07 -8.28
CA VAL A 63 0.51 -18.18 -8.88
C VAL A 63 1.76 -18.03 -8.00
N LEU A 64 1.63 -18.04 -6.68
CA LEU A 64 2.78 -17.91 -5.78
C LEU A 64 3.66 -19.15 -5.79
N GLY A 65 3.07 -20.33 -6.02
CA GLY A 65 3.81 -21.56 -6.31
C GLY A 65 4.65 -21.43 -7.57
N THR A 66 4.05 -20.95 -8.66
CA THR A 66 4.78 -20.68 -9.91
C THR A 66 5.93 -19.72 -9.70
N ILE A 67 5.77 -18.69 -8.86
CA ILE A 67 6.83 -17.72 -8.59
C ILE A 67 7.97 -18.32 -7.76
N LEU A 68 7.68 -18.96 -6.62
CA LEU A 68 8.71 -19.29 -5.64
C LEU A 68 9.37 -20.66 -5.83
N GLU A 69 8.67 -21.65 -6.39
CA GLU A 69 9.22 -23.00 -6.49
C GLU A 69 10.45 -23.12 -7.41
N PRO A 70 10.52 -22.41 -8.56
CA PRO A 70 11.74 -22.33 -9.34
C PRO A 70 12.90 -21.69 -8.57
N LEU A 71 12.63 -20.67 -7.75
CA LEU A 71 13.65 -20.01 -6.92
C LEU A 71 14.16 -20.96 -5.84
N ARG A 72 13.26 -21.68 -5.15
CA ARG A 72 13.63 -22.67 -4.13
C ARG A 72 14.56 -23.76 -4.68
N LYS A 73 14.32 -24.21 -5.92
CA LYS A 73 15.12 -25.26 -6.56
C LYS A 73 16.48 -24.78 -7.06
N ASN A 74 16.59 -23.52 -7.48
CA ASN A 74 17.75 -23.03 -8.22
C ASN A 74 18.53 -21.89 -7.53
N ALA A 75 18.10 -21.43 -6.35
CA ALA A 75 18.80 -20.37 -5.63
C ALA A 75 20.23 -20.80 -5.28
N PRO A 76 21.21 -19.89 -5.38
CA PRO A 76 22.60 -20.18 -5.02
C PRO A 76 22.83 -20.34 -3.51
N VAL A 77 21.78 -20.14 -2.72
CA VAL A 77 21.77 -20.21 -1.25
C VAL A 77 20.59 -21.07 -0.79
N LYS A 78 20.68 -21.61 0.43
CA LYS A 78 19.57 -22.37 1.03
C LYS A 78 18.34 -21.48 1.19
N LEU A 79 17.34 -21.69 0.32
CA LEU A 79 16.06 -21.01 0.34
C LEU A 79 14.95 -21.98 0.78
N VAL A 80 14.11 -21.53 1.71
CA VAL A 80 12.88 -22.24 2.13
C VAL A 80 11.68 -21.39 1.79
N THR A 81 10.60 -22.01 1.32
CA THR A 81 9.31 -21.35 1.05
C THR A 81 8.33 -21.61 2.19
N TYR A 82 7.51 -20.62 2.52
CA TYR A 82 6.44 -20.71 3.51
C TYR A 82 5.20 -20.01 2.96
N TYR A 83 4.09 -20.73 2.86
CA TYR A 83 2.80 -20.24 2.39
C TYR A 83 1.89 -19.99 3.59
N THR A 84 1.52 -18.74 3.84
CA THR A 84 0.84 -18.31 5.07
C THR A 84 -0.55 -18.93 5.19
N PRO A 85 -0.82 -19.77 6.22
CA PRO A 85 -2.16 -20.28 6.52
C PRO A 85 -2.96 -19.20 7.25
N TYR A 86 -4.11 -18.82 6.70
CA TYR A 86 -5.02 -17.84 7.29
C TYR A 86 -6.42 -18.01 6.66
N PRO A 87 -7.48 -17.34 7.15
CA PRO A 87 -8.84 -17.56 6.67
C PRO A 87 -9.03 -17.39 5.15
N ALA A 88 -8.37 -16.42 4.53
CA ALA A 88 -8.45 -16.14 3.09
C ALA A 88 -9.89 -16.01 2.56
N THR A 89 -10.77 -15.31 3.28
CA THR A 89 -12.19 -15.12 2.93
C THR A 89 -12.53 -13.65 2.64
N ILE A 90 -13.54 -13.41 1.79
CA ILE A 90 -14.11 -12.06 1.54
C ILE A 90 -15.36 -11.81 2.39
N VAL A 91 -16.26 -12.80 2.49
CA VAL A 91 -17.50 -12.74 3.29
C VAL A 91 -17.53 -13.95 4.23
N GLY A 92 -17.98 -13.78 5.47
CA GLY A 92 -18.30 -14.91 6.36
C GLY A 92 -17.13 -15.81 6.78
N GLY A 93 -15.93 -15.25 7.04
CA GLY A 93 -14.76 -15.98 7.58
C GLY A 93 -15.00 -16.67 8.93
N THR A 94 -13.97 -17.27 9.54
CA THR A 94 -14.07 -18.20 10.70
C THR A 94 -14.90 -17.72 11.92
N GLU A 95 -15.22 -16.42 12.01
CA GLU A 95 -16.12 -15.84 13.01
C GLU A 95 -17.10 -14.79 12.44
N GLY A 96 -17.40 -14.82 11.13
CA GLY A 96 -18.25 -13.84 10.47
C GLY A 96 -17.59 -12.48 10.19
N GLY A 97 -16.29 -12.32 10.49
CA GLY A 97 -15.55 -11.05 10.46
C GLY A 97 -15.28 -10.37 9.10
N GLY A 98 -15.71 -10.96 7.99
CA GLY A 98 -15.54 -10.40 6.63
C GLY A 98 -14.07 -10.27 6.15
N TYR A 99 -13.87 -9.51 5.06
CA TYR A 99 -12.57 -9.30 4.41
C TYR A 99 -11.55 -8.70 5.38
N ARG A 100 -11.95 -7.68 6.16
CA ARG A 100 -11.07 -7.00 7.12
C ARG A 100 -10.51 -7.96 8.17
N ALA A 101 -11.35 -8.81 8.77
CA ALA A 101 -10.87 -9.79 9.75
C ALA A 101 -9.95 -10.83 9.12
N SER A 102 -10.30 -11.33 7.92
CA SER A 102 -9.44 -12.25 7.16
C SER A 102 -8.06 -11.64 6.90
N LYS A 103 -8.03 -10.40 6.42
CA LYS A 103 -6.80 -9.64 6.18
C LYS A 103 -5.97 -9.49 7.45
N ASN A 104 -6.58 -9.07 8.56
CA ASN A 104 -5.88 -8.90 9.84
C ASN A 104 -5.26 -10.22 10.32
N ALA A 105 -6.01 -11.32 10.27
CA ALA A 105 -5.48 -12.65 10.59
C ALA A 105 -4.31 -13.06 9.69
N GLY A 106 -4.34 -12.70 8.40
CA GLY A 106 -3.23 -12.90 7.48
C GLY A 106 -1.99 -12.09 7.85
N ILE A 107 -2.16 -10.82 8.25
CA ILE A 107 -1.08 -9.96 8.75
C ILE A 107 -0.46 -10.56 10.00
N ASP A 108 -1.29 -10.99 10.95
CA ASP A 108 -0.85 -11.59 12.21
C ASP A 108 -0.09 -12.90 11.98
N ALA A 109 -0.63 -13.79 11.14
CA ALA A 109 0.03 -15.05 10.80
C ALA A 109 1.39 -14.84 10.07
N THR A 110 1.44 -13.88 9.14
CA THR A 110 2.68 -13.51 8.43
C THR A 110 3.72 -12.97 9.40
N ASN A 111 3.34 -12.03 10.27
CA ASN A 111 4.23 -11.45 11.28
C ASN A 111 4.69 -12.48 12.31
N ALA A 112 3.81 -13.39 12.74
CA ALA A 112 4.16 -14.47 13.65
C ALA A 112 5.26 -15.36 13.06
N ARG A 113 5.16 -15.71 11.76
CA ARG A 113 6.20 -16.49 11.08
C ARG A 113 7.51 -15.71 10.97
N LEU A 114 7.46 -14.47 10.48
CA LEU A 114 8.64 -13.60 10.36
C LEU A 114 9.38 -13.48 11.70
N LYS A 115 8.64 -13.21 12.78
CA LYS A 115 9.20 -13.11 14.13
C LYS A 115 9.82 -14.42 14.61
N ALA A 116 9.08 -15.53 14.50
CA ALA A 116 9.56 -16.83 14.98
C ALA A 116 10.86 -17.28 14.28
N VAL A 117 10.97 -17.03 12.97
CA VAL A 117 12.18 -17.32 12.19
C VAL A 117 13.29 -16.32 12.52
N ALA A 118 12.95 -15.04 12.66
CA ALA A 118 13.93 -14.00 12.96
C ALA A 118 14.61 -14.21 14.31
N ASP A 119 13.84 -14.65 15.31
CA ASP A 119 14.29 -14.98 16.67
C ASP A 119 15.15 -16.26 16.67
N ARG A 120 14.73 -17.30 15.93
CA ARG A 120 15.46 -18.58 15.85
C ARG A 120 16.72 -18.53 14.98
N CYS A 121 16.67 -17.76 13.91
CA CYS A 121 17.70 -17.68 12.88
C CYS A 121 18.10 -16.21 12.65
N PRO A 122 18.99 -15.63 13.48
CA PRO A 122 19.32 -14.20 13.44
C PRO A 122 19.93 -13.71 12.11
N ARG A 123 20.51 -14.62 11.33
CA ARG A 123 21.13 -14.33 10.02
C ARG A 123 20.21 -14.57 8.81
N THR A 124 19.05 -15.21 8.99
CA THR A 124 18.11 -15.43 7.88
C THR A 124 17.57 -14.10 7.39
N VAL A 125 17.50 -13.90 6.08
CA VAL A 125 16.82 -12.76 5.48
C VAL A 125 15.55 -13.24 4.76
N PHE A 126 14.66 -12.32 4.46
CA PHE A 126 13.32 -12.63 3.98
C PHE A 126 13.06 -12.02 2.62
N ILE A 127 12.31 -12.73 1.80
CA ILE A 127 11.55 -12.14 0.70
C ILE A 127 10.07 -12.36 0.98
N LEU A 128 9.23 -11.43 0.53
CA LEU A 128 7.80 -11.46 0.76
C LEU A 128 7.06 -11.33 -0.58
N THR A 129 6.07 -12.19 -0.79
CA THR A 129 5.22 -12.10 -1.98
C THR A 129 3.77 -12.36 -1.60
N GLY A 130 2.84 -11.75 -2.33
CA GLY A 130 1.42 -11.96 -2.11
C GLY A 130 0.63 -11.84 -3.40
N TYR A 131 -0.54 -12.47 -3.43
CA TYR A 131 -1.48 -12.42 -4.55
C TYR A 131 -2.87 -11.99 -4.09
N SER A 132 -3.49 -11.03 -4.78
CA SER A 132 -4.87 -10.57 -4.49
C SER A 132 -5.00 -10.15 -3.00
N GLN A 133 -5.93 -10.71 -2.22
CA GLN A 133 -6.01 -10.45 -0.77
C GLN A 133 -4.66 -10.67 -0.04
N GLY A 134 -3.87 -11.66 -0.46
CA GLY A 134 -2.55 -11.89 0.10
C GLY A 134 -1.53 -10.82 -0.28
N ALA A 135 -1.67 -10.16 -1.44
CA ALA A 135 -0.87 -8.99 -1.79
C ALA A 135 -1.24 -7.78 -0.93
N ASP A 136 -2.50 -7.66 -0.51
CA ASP A 136 -2.94 -6.64 0.45
C ASP A 136 -2.24 -6.84 1.81
N VAL A 137 -2.29 -8.07 2.32
CA VAL A 137 -1.62 -8.50 3.57
C VAL A 137 -0.11 -8.29 3.50
N ALA A 138 0.53 -8.84 2.45
CA ALA A 138 1.97 -8.73 2.25
C ALA A 138 2.41 -7.27 2.11
N GLY A 139 1.61 -6.45 1.43
CA GLY A 139 1.88 -5.03 1.26
C GLY A 139 1.81 -4.25 2.58
N ASP A 140 0.85 -4.55 3.46
CA ASP A 140 0.75 -3.90 4.78
C ASP A 140 1.91 -4.30 5.70
N VAL A 141 2.28 -5.58 5.71
CA VAL A 141 3.46 -6.08 6.44
C VAL A 141 4.73 -5.40 5.91
N ALA A 142 4.91 -5.33 4.59
CA ALA A 142 6.04 -4.67 3.95
C ALA A 142 6.10 -3.18 4.28
N ALA A 143 4.96 -2.47 4.21
CA ALA A 143 4.90 -1.05 4.52
C ALA A 143 5.25 -0.77 5.99
N SER A 144 4.80 -1.63 6.92
CA SER A 144 5.18 -1.53 8.32
C SER A 144 6.69 -1.72 8.52
N ILE A 145 7.26 -2.79 7.94
CA ILE A 145 8.70 -3.07 8.00
C ILE A 145 9.52 -1.94 7.38
N GLY A 146 9.14 -1.44 6.20
CA GLY A 146 9.85 -0.38 5.49
C GLY A 146 9.87 0.96 6.23
N HIS A 147 8.90 1.18 7.12
CA HIS A 147 8.85 2.31 8.06
C HIS A 147 9.44 2.01 9.44
N ASN A 148 10.16 0.90 9.61
CA ASN A 148 10.75 0.45 10.87
C ASN A 148 9.71 0.25 12.01
N ARG A 149 8.48 -0.14 11.65
CA ARG A 149 7.39 -0.47 12.59
C ARG A 149 7.03 -1.96 12.59
N GLY A 150 7.73 -2.76 11.78
CA GLY A 150 7.49 -4.20 11.63
C GLY A 150 8.22 -5.07 12.65
N VAL A 151 7.93 -6.37 12.65
CA VAL A 151 8.52 -7.37 13.57
C VAL A 151 9.96 -7.78 13.23
N ILE A 152 10.48 -7.30 12.10
CA ILE A 152 11.88 -7.45 11.68
C ILE A 152 12.41 -6.09 11.20
N PRO A 153 13.73 -5.84 11.30
CA PRO A 153 14.32 -4.63 10.75
C PRO A 153 14.24 -4.64 9.21
N ALA A 154 14.07 -3.47 8.59
CA ALA A 154 13.88 -3.32 7.15
C ALA A 154 15.02 -3.93 6.31
N ASN A 155 16.24 -3.94 6.84
CA ASN A 155 17.38 -4.54 6.16
C ASN A 155 17.28 -6.07 5.99
N ARG A 156 16.52 -6.76 6.85
CA ARG A 156 16.27 -8.21 6.75
C ARG A 156 15.20 -8.58 5.73
N LEU A 157 14.46 -7.62 5.15
CA LEU A 157 13.50 -7.85 4.07
C LEU A 157 14.13 -7.43 2.73
N LEU A 158 14.66 -8.39 1.97
CA LEU A 158 15.42 -8.13 0.74
C LEU A 158 14.56 -7.54 -0.38
N GLY A 159 13.36 -8.06 -0.55
CA GLY A 159 12.48 -7.66 -1.63
C GLY A 159 11.05 -8.13 -1.41
N VAL A 160 10.13 -7.37 -1.99
CA VAL A 160 8.69 -7.59 -1.92
C VAL A 160 8.13 -7.62 -3.34
N ALA A 161 7.38 -8.66 -3.70
CA ALA A 161 6.66 -8.75 -4.97
C ALA A 161 5.15 -8.86 -4.70
N LEU A 162 4.39 -7.83 -5.05
CA LEU A 162 2.94 -7.79 -4.88
C LEU A 162 2.27 -8.04 -6.23
N VAL A 163 1.37 -9.01 -6.30
CA VAL A 163 0.65 -9.37 -7.52
C VAL A 163 -0.84 -9.12 -7.32
N ALA A 164 -1.43 -8.26 -8.15
CA ALA A 164 -2.83 -7.87 -8.04
C ALA A 164 -3.21 -7.26 -6.67
N ASP A 165 -2.39 -6.34 -6.15
CA ASP A 165 -2.60 -5.70 -4.84
C ASP A 165 -3.89 -4.85 -4.78
N PRO A 166 -4.92 -5.25 -4.00
CA PRO A 166 -6.16 -4.51 -3.84
C PRO A 166 -6.01 -3.17 -3.14
N SER A 167 -4.87 -2.91 -2.49
CA SER A 167 -4.56 -1.65 -1.83
C SER A 167 -3.52 -0.82 -2.60
N GLN A 168 -3.33 -1.10 -3.90
CA GLN A 168 -2.35 -0.42 -4.74
C GLN A 168 -2.54 1.10 -4.69
N ALA A 169 -1.45 1.81 -4.38
CA ALA A 169 -1.43 3.26 -4.34
C ALA A 169 -0.92 3.86 -5.66
N PRO A 170 -1.52 4.95 -6.16
CA PRO A 170 -1.03 5.63 -7.37
C PRO A 170 0.30 6.36 -7.15
N VAL A 171 0.73 6.53 -5.90
CA VAL A 171 1.97 7.21 -5.52
C VAL A 171 2.77 6.30 -4.58
N GLY A 172 4.08 6.21 -4.81
CA GLY A 172 5.00 5.45 -3.94
C GLY A 172 5.00 3.93 -4.15
N GLN A 173 4.22 3.43 -5.12
CA GLN A 173 4.15 2.02 -5.51
C GLN A 173 4.35 1.86 -7.02
N PRO A 174 5.61 1.81 -7.50
CA PRO A 174 5.90 1.55 -8.91
C PRO A 174 5.29 0.20 -9.33
N THR A 175 4.49 0.23 -10.40
CA THR A 175 3.71 -0.93 -10.85
C THR A 175 4.03 -1.25 -12.30
N ILE A 176 4.39 -2.51 -12.59
CA ILE A 176 4.54 -3.01 -13.95
C ILE A 176 3.20 -3.57 -14.44
N GLY A 177 2.91 -3.33 -15.71
CA GLY A 177 1.65 -3.73 -16.37
C GLY A 177 0.69 -2.58 -16.61
N LEU A 178 0.88 -1.42 -15.93
CA LEU A 178 0.04 -0.24 -16.11
C LEU A 178 0.79 0.88 -16.85
N THR A 179 0.06 1.62 -17.70
CA THR A 179 0.58 2.82 -18.40
C THR A 179 0.28 4.12 -17.64
N GLN A 180 -0.60 4.06 -16.66
CA GLN A 180 -0.99 5.15 -15.77
C GLN A 180 -0.99 4.65 -14.32
N PRO A 181 -0.87 5.54 -13.32
CA PRO A 181 -0.98 5.14 -11.93
C PRO A 181 -2.31 4.41 -11.64
N GLY A 182 -2.22 3.16 -11.21
CA GLY A 182 -3.39 2.36 -10.82
C GLY A 182 -3.82 2.67 -9.39
N MET A 183 -5.09 2.38 -9.09
CA MET A 183 -5.63 2.39 -7.73
C MET A 183 -6.32 1.07 -7.45
N GLY A 184 -6.07 0.53 -6.26
CA GLY A 184 -6.69 -0.71 -5.82
C GLY A 184 -8.16 -0.55 -5.42
N PHE A 185 -8.92 -1.63 -5.52
CA PHE A 185 -10.33 -1.72 -5.16
C PHE A 185 -10.59 -1.57 -3.66
N ALA A 186 -9.71 -2.12 -2.81
CA ALA A 186 -9.85 -2.03 -1.36
C ALA A 186 -9.58 -0.61 -0.85
N GLY A 187 -8.91 0.23 -1.64
CA GLY A 187 -8.48 1.56 -1.27
C GLY A 187 -7.01 1.77 -1.63
N VAL A 188 -6.40 2.83 -1.09
CA VAL A 188 -4.98 3.13 -1.32
C VAL A 188 -4.20 2.98 -0.03
N ARG A 189 -3.08 2.24 -0.09
CA ARG A 189 -2.13 2.15 1.02
C ARG A 189 -1.40 3.48 1.21
N SER A 190 -1.86 4.27 2.18
CA SER A 190 -1.24 5.57 2.49
C SER A 190 0.17 5.40 3.08
N GLY A 191 1.08 6.33 2.76
CA GLY A 191 2.45 6.35 3.29
C GLY A 191 3.48 5.51 2.50
N GLY A 192 3.05 4.68 1.55
CA GLY A 192 3.97 3.87 0.74
C GLY A 192 4.74 2.83 1.55
N PHE A 193 5.97 2.51 1.12
CA PHE A 193 6.77 1.40 1.69
C PHE A 193 8.08 1.85 2.34
N GLY A 194 8.21 3.15 2.66
CA GLY A 194 9.37 3.71 3.35
C GLY A 194 10.71 3.35 2.67
N SER A 195 11.65 2.84 3.46
CA SER A 195 13.00 2.48 3.01
C SER A 195 13.04 1.39 1.93
N LEU A 196 11.97 0.57 1.79
CA LEU A 196 11.90 -0.45 0.75
C LEU A 196 11.80 0.18 -0.64
N THR A 197 11.01 1.24 -0.81
CA THR A 197 10.91 1.95 -2.08
C THR A 197 12.26 2.61 -2.43
N GLN A 198 12.96 3.18 -1.44
CA GLN A 198 14.24 3.86 -1.64
C GLN A 198 15.37 2.93 -2.11
N ARG A 199 15.28 1.63 -1.80
CA ARG A 199 16.31 0.63 -2.12
C ARG A 199 15.91 -0.36 -3.22
N ASN A 200 14.89 -0.04 -4.01
CA ASN A 200 14.31 -0.93 -5.04
C ASN A 200 13.89 -2.29 -4.47
N GLY A 201 13.41 -2.30 -3.22
CA GLY A 201 12.95 -3.45 -2.46
C GLY A 201 11.46 -3.77 -2.63
N LEU A 202 10.78 -3.10 -3.57
CA LEU A 202 9.37 -3.32 -3.89
C LEU A 202 9.17 -3.47 -5.41
N LEU A 203 8.39 -4.48 -5.78
CA LEU A 203 7.81 -4.68 -7.10
C LEU A 203 6.29 -4.84 -6.94
N SER A 204 5.50 -4.06 -7.67
CA SER A 204 4.06 -4.27 -7.81
C SER A 204 3.74 -4.68 -9.24
N LEU A 205 2.84 -5.64 -9.42
CA LEU A 205 2.39 -6.16 -10.71
C LEU A 205 0.86 -6.06 -10.79
N CYS A 206 0.37 -5.44 -11.86
CA CYS A 206 -1.06 -5.30 -12.08
C CYS A 206 -1.39 -5.30 -13.58
N SER A 207 -2.39 -6.08 -13.96
CA SER A 207 -2.95 -6.05 -15.32
C SER A 207 -3.89 -4.86 -15.50
N PRO A 208 -3.91 -4.18 -16.67
CA PRO A 208 -4.86 -3.11 -16.94
C PRO A 208 -6.33 -3.50 -16.78
N ARG A 209 -6.65 -4.79 -16.95
CA ARG A 209 -8.02 -5.35 -16.84
C ARG A 209 -8.38 -5.84 -15.45
N ASP A 210 -7.42 -5.88 -14.54
CA ASP A 210 -7.65 -6.41 -13.19
C ASP A 210 -8.17 -5.31 -12.27
N TYR A 211 -9.46 -5.33 -11.98
CA TYR A 211 -10.09 -4.27 -11.18
C TYR A 211 -9.72 -4.34 -9.71
N TYR A 212 -9.12 -5.45 -9.23
CA TYR A 212 -8.63 -5.49 -7.86
C TYR A 212 -7.50 -4.50 -7.67
N CYS A 213 -6.54 -4.43 -8.60
CA CYS A 213 -5.37 -3.55 -8.48
C CYS A 213 -5.40 -2.29 -9.39
N ASN A 214 -6.30 -2.26 -10.37
CA ASN A 214 -6.47 -1.14 -11.30
C ASN A 214 -7.95 -0.80 -11.50
N LEU A 215 -8.60 -0.40 -10.42
CA LEU A 215 -9.98 0.06 -10.46
C LEU A 215 -10.08 1.38 -11.24
N PRO A 216 -11.05 1.53 -12.18
CA PRO A 216 -11.23 2.77 -12.93
C PRO A 216 -11.44 3.98 -12.01
N GLN A 217 -10.59 4.99 -12.13
CA GLN A 217 -10.59 6.12 -11.19
C GLN A 217 -11.88 6.94 -11.22
N GLY A 218 -12.57 6.97 -12.36
CA GLY A 218 -13.87 7.65 -12.55
C GLY A 218 -15.08 6.89 -12.03
N ASP A 219 -14.93 5.62 -11.63
CA ASP A 219 -16.02 4.83 -11.05
C ASP A 219 -16.07 5.02 -9.53
N LEU A 220 -16.56 6.19 -9.08
CA LEU A 220 -16.62 6.54 -7.66
C LEU A 220 -17.51 5.60 -6.85
N VAL A 221 -18.55 5.04 -7.46
CA VAL A 221 -19.44 4.08 -6.78
C VAL A 221 -18.70 2.77 -6.52
N MET A 222 -18.00 2.20 -7.50
CA MET A 222 -17.16 1.00 -7.28
C MET A 222 -16.08 1.25 -6.25
N ARG A 223 -15.41 2.41 -6.31
CA ARG A 223 -14.39 2.80 -5.32
C ARG A 223 -14.97 2.87 -3.92
N PHE A 224 -16.18 3.41 -3.79
CA PHE A 224 -16.87 3.50 -2.52
C PHE A 224 -17.25 2.12 -1.98
N ILE A 225 -17.84 1.26 -2.83
CA ILE A 225 -18.19 -0.11 -2.48
C ILE A 225 -16.95 -0.89 -2.03
N GLY A 226 -15.85 -0.80 -2.76
CA GLY A 226 -14.61 -1.49 -2.42
C GLY A 226 -13.96 -0.98 -1.14
N HIS A 227 -13.98 0.34 -0.91
CA HIS A 227 -13.54 0.93 0.34
C HIS A 227 -14.35 0.40 1.53
N LEU A 228 -15.69 0.44 1.44
CA LEU A 228 -16.56 -0.11 2.46
C LEU A 228 -16.32 -1.60 2.66
N GLY A 229 -16.52 -2.43 1.62
CA GLY A 229 -16.42 -3.89 1.70
C GLY A 229 -15.11 -4.40 2.29
N SER A 230 -14.00 -3.68 2.07
CA SER A 230 -12.68 -4.09 2.55
C SER A 230 -12.36 -3.61 3.98
N HIS A 231 -13.08 -2.60 4.48
CA HIS A 231 -12.80 -1.98 5.78
C HIS A 231 -13.94 -2.08 6.79
N LEU A 232 -15.11 -2.58 6.38
CA LEU A 232 -16.26 -2.80 7.25
C LEU A 232 -15.88 -3.71 8.43
N ASP A 233 -16.29 -3.30 9.63
CA ASP A 233 -16.33 -4.19 10.78
C ASP A 233 -17.63 -5.00 10.71
N ALA A 234 -17.52 -6.32 10.60
CA ALA A 234 -18.70 -7.18 10.53
C ALA A 234 -19.51 -7.22 11.83
N SER A 235 -18.91 -6.81 12.97
CA SER A 235 -19.59 -6.72 14.26
C SER A 235 -20.47 -5.47 14.40
N ASP A 236 -20.13 -4.40 13.68
CA ASP A 236 -20.92 -3.16 13.57
C ASP A 236 -20.89 -2.65 12.11
N PRO A 237 -21.55 -3.34 11.17
CA PRO A 237 -21.45 -3.01 9.75
C PRO A 237 -22.13 -1.66 9.45
N ALA A 238 -23.20 -1.32 10.17
CA ALA A 238 -23.90 -0.06 9.97
C ALA A 238 -23.09 1.14 10.48
N GLY A 239 -22.60 1.10 11.72
CA GLY A 239 -21.77 2.17 12.28
C GLY A 239 -20.42 2.29 11.58
N SER A 240 -19.85 1.17 11.13
CA SER A 240 -18.64 1.18 10.30
C SER A 240 -18.86 1.85 8.95
N ALA A 241 -19.97 1.56 8.26
CA ALA A 241 -20.27 2.20 6.98
C ALA A 241 -20.42 3.71 7.10
N GLN A 242 -21.03 4.20 8.18
CA GLN A 242 -21.16 5.63 8.44
C GLN A 242 -19.78 6.29 8.61
N LYS A 243 -18.91 5.71 9.44
CA LYS A 243 -17.54 6.22 9.65
C LYS A 243 -16.71 6.18 8.38
N LEU A 244 -16.76 5.07 7.65
CA LEU A 244 -16.02 4.89 6.40
C LEU A 244 -16.55 5.80 5.29
N ALA A 245 -17.84 6.12 5.27
CA ALA A 245 -18.39 7.12 4.35
C ALA A 245 -17.78 8.50 4.60
N THR A 246 -17.67 8.93 5.86
CA THR A 246 -16.98 10.19 6.18
C THR A 246 -15.52 10.17 5.72
N ILE A 247 -14.79 9.07 5.96
CA ILE A 247 -13.39 8.91 5.54
C ILE A 247 -13.27 8.95 4.02
N PHE A 248 -14.13 8.22 3.31
CA PHE A 248 -14.14 8.18 1.85
C PHE A 248 -14.37 9.57 1.27
N MET A 249 -15.39 10.30 1.75
CA MET A 249 -15.70 11.64 1.30
C MET A 249 -14.54 12.61 1.54
N ALA A 250 -13.90 12.55 2.72
CA ALA A 250 -12.68 13.31 3.00
C ALA A 250 -11.50 12.89 2.09
N GLY A 251 -11.45 11.63 1.69
CA GLY A 251 -10.44 11.04 0.81
C GLY A 251 -10.59 11.44 -0.65
N LEU A 252 -11.77 11.87 -1.11
CA LEU A 252 -11.98 12.26 -2.51
C LEU A 252 -11.11 13.47 -2.92
N VAL A 253 -10.84 14.38 -1.98
CA VAL A 253 -9.97 15.54 -2.23
C VAL A 253 -8.49 15.27 -1.92
N ALA A 254 -8.15 14.10 -1.36
CA ALA A 254 -6.78 13.79 -0.95
C ALA A 254 -5.77 13.72 -2.11
N PRO A 255 -6.08 13.07 -3.27
CA PRO A 255 -5.19 13.08 -4.42
C PRO A 255 -4.91 14.50 -4.95
N ALA A 256 -5.96 15.32 -5.03
CA ALA A 256 -5.86 16.73 -5.41
C ALA A 256 -4.96 17.52 -4.44
N THR A 257 -5.10 17.28 -3.14
CA THR A 257 -4.28 17.91 -2.10
C THR A 257 -2.80 17.49 -2.23
N ALA A 258 -2.55 16.20 -2.44
CA ALA A 258 -1.19 15.67 -2.61
C ALA A 258 -0.51 16.26 -3.86
N ALA A 259 -1.23 16.36 -4.98
CA ALA A 259 -0.69 16.92 -6.20
C ALA A 259 -0.45 18.44 -6.09
N ILE A 260 -1.29 19.19 -5.37
CA ILE A 260 -1.03 20.60 -5.06
C ILE A 260 0.21 20.75 -4.19
N ASN A 261 0.39 19.90 -3.17
CA ASN A 261 1.60 19.93 -2.34
C ASN A 261 2.86 19.60 -3.16
N GLN A 262 2.76 18.70 -4.14
CA GLN A 262 3.84 18.44 -5.10
C GLN A 262 4.12 19.64 -6.00
N ILE A 263 3.10 20.38 -6.47
CA ILE A 263 3.33 21.65 -7.18
C ILE A 263 4.07 22.62 -6.29
N LEU A 264 3.61 22.81 -5.05
CA LEU A 264 4.24 23.73 -4.11
C LEU A 264 5.70 23.35 -3.85
N ALA A 265 6.00 22.07 -3.69
CA ALA A 265 7.38 21.58 -3.57
C ALA A 265 8.21 21.86 -4.84
N LEU A 266 7.61 21.66 -6.02
CA LEU A 266 8.27 21.88 -7.31
C LEU A 266 8.54 23.37 -7.58
N VAL A 267 7.58 24.26 -7.34
CA VAL A 267 7.74 25.72 -7.56
C VAL A 267 8.66 26.38 -6.55
N ASN A 268 8.82 25.77 -5.38
CA ASN A 268 9.79 26.18 -4.37
C ASN A 268 11.17 25.55 -4.57
N ASP A 269 11.37 24.69 -5.58
CA ASP A 269 12.69 24.13 -5.90
C ASP A 269 13.59 25.21 -6.53
N PRO A 270 14.73 25.55 -5.93
CA PRO A 270 15.67 26.52 -6.48
C PRO A 270 16.23 26.12 -7.86
N ASN A 271 16.15 24.84 -8.25
CA ASN A 271 16.63 24.32 -9.53
C ASN A 271 15.50 24.12 -10.57
N LEU A 272 14.31 24.70 -10.35
CA LEU A 272 13.18 24.55 -11.25
C LEU A 272 13.41 25.19 -12.62
N ILE A 273 13.92 26.43 -12.67
CA ILE A 273 14.12 27.21 -13.92
C ILE A 273 14.98 26.46 -14.95
N PRO A 274 16.12 25.84 -14.58
CA PRO A 274 16.91 25.02 -15.50
C PRO A 274 16.17 23.80 -16.09
N ASN A 275 15.15 23.26 -15.41
CA ASN A 275 14.49 21.98 -15.75
C ASN A 275 13.02 22.13 -16.18
N LEU A 276 12.57 23.37 -16.37
CA LEU A 276 11.16 23.76 -16.42
C LEU A 276 10.41 23.19 -17.64
N ILE A 277 11.12 23.00 -18.75
CA ILE A 277 10.55 22.58 -20.05
C ILE A 277 10.07 21.11 -20.03
N GLN A 278 10.71 20.23 -19.26
CA GLN A 278 10.40 18.79 -19.28
C GLN A 278 9.40 18.34 -18.19
N ARG A 279 9.30 19.01 -17.04
CA ARG A 279 8.58 18.49 -15.87
C ARG A 279 7.31 19.25 -15.47
N GLY A 280 7.26 20.58 -15.65
CA GLY A 280 6.16 21.40 -15.11
C GLY A 280 4.85 21.35 -15.91
N VAL A 281 4.95 21.24 -17.24
CA VAL A 281 3.83 21.44 -18.17
C VAL A 281 2.88 20.25 -18.26
N ALA A 282 3.43 19.04 -18.39
CA ALA A 282 2.64 17.82 -18.42
C ALA A 282 1.97 17.54 -17.07
N PHE A 283 2.67 17.89 -15.98
CA PHE A 283 2.18 17.72 -14.61
C PHE A 283 0.99 18.63 -14.30
N ALA A 284 1.06 19.91 -14.67
CA ALA A 284 -0.06 20.84 -14.47
C ALA A 284 -1.32 20.47 -15.27
N LYS A 285 -1.15 19.99 -16.52
CA LYS A 285 -2.26 19.49 -17.34
C LYS A 285 -2.91 18.24 -16.75
N ALA A 286 -2.11 17.30 -16.26
CA ALA A 286 -2.60 16.11 -15.56
C ALA A 286 -3.36 16.49 -14.28
N LEU A 287 -2.87 17.49 -13.54
CA LEU A 287 -3.55 18.00 -12.35
C LEU A 287 -4.88 18.67 -12.69
N THR A 288 -4.97 19.42 -13.78
CA THR A 288 -6.24 20.04 -14.19
C THR A 288 -7.33 19.01 -14.41
N GLN A 289 -6.96 17.94 -15.12
CA GLN A 289 -7.85 16.83 -15.37
C GLN A 289 -8.33 16.23 -14.04
N GLN A 290 -7.42 16.03 -13.07
CA GLN A 290 -7.80 15.49 -11.76
C GLN A 290 -8.64 16.45 -10.90
N LEU A 291 -8.31 17.74 -10.84
CA LEU A 291 -9.04 18.74 -10.03
C LEU A 291 -10.45 18.98 -10.55
N PHE A 292 -10.64 19.01 -11.87
CA PHE A 292 -11.95 19.22 -12.48
C PHE A 292 -12.95 18.13 -12.10
N TRP A 293 -12.49 16.88 -11.98
CA TRP A 293 -13.34 15.74 -11.62
C TRP A 293 -13.62 15.61 -10.12
N LEU A 294 -12.73 16.09 -9.26
CA LEU A 294 -12.78 15.81 -7.81
C LEU A 294 -13.41 16.92 -6.96
N ALA A 295 -13.42 18.18 -7.44
CA ALA A 295 -13.60 19.33 -6.54
C ALA A 295 -14.72 20.33 -6.92
N GLY A 296 -15.43 20.06 -8.02
CA GLY A 296 -16.62 20.80 -8.46
C GLY A 296 -16.42 22.28 -8.81
N PRO A 297 -17.51 23.06 -9.07
CA PRO A 297 -17.41 24.42 -9.62
C PRO A 297 -16.65 25.41 -8.74
N GLN A 298 -16.59 25.18 -7.43
CA GLN A 298 -15.88 26.06 -6.49
C GLN A 298 -14.35 25.96 -6.63
N VAL A 299 -13.81 24.77 -6.92
CA VAL A 299 -12.38 24.59 -7.20
C VAL A 299 -12.10 24.75 -8.70
N ALA A 300 -13.09 24.54 -9.58
CA ALA A 300 -12.92 24.70 -11.02
C ALA A 300 -12.46 26.12 -11.41
N ALA A 301 -13.03 27.17 -10.81
CA ALA A 301 -12.62 28.54 -11.08
C ALA A 301 -11.15 28.78 -10.68
N VAL A 302 -10.77 28.42 -9.44
CA VAL A 302 -9.41 28.61 -8.91
C VAL A 302 -8.39 27.72 -9.62
N ALA A 303 -8.78 26.50 -9.99
CA ALA A 303 -7.97 25.58 -10.78
C ALA A 303 -7.78 26.08 -12.23
N THR A 304 -8.79 26.72 -12.82
CA THR A 304 -8.69 27.34 -14.15
C THR A 304 -7.68 28.50 -14.13
N GLU A 305 -7.69 29.32 -13.07
CA GLU A 305 -6.67 30.36 -12.89
C GLU A 305 -5.26 29.78 -12.77
N LEU A 306 -5.09 28.68 -12.03
CA LEU A 306 -3.81 27.97 -11.92
C LEU A 306 -3.33 27.48 -13.30
N VAL A 307 -4.23 26.94 -14.11
CA VAL A 307 -3.91 26.50 -15.48
C VAL A 307 -3.52 27.66 -16.38
N ASN A 308 -4.24 28.78 -16.30
CA ASN A 308 -3.92 29.97 -17.06
C ASN A 308 -2.52 30.49 -16.68
N ALA A 309 -2.17 30.47 -15.39
CA ALA A 309 -0.84 30.84 -14.92
C ALA A 309 0.26 29.89 -15.45
N VAL A 310 0.01 28.57 -15.47
CA VAL A 310 0.97 27.62 -16.05
C VAL A 310 1.09 27.78 -17.56
N THR A 311 -0.03 27.98 -18.26
CA THR A 311 -0.05 28.20 -19.72
C THR A 311 0.71 29.47 -20.09
N TYR A 312 0.60 30.51 -19.26
CA TYR A 312 1.39 31.72 -19.41
C TYR A 312 2.90 31.46 -19.29
N VAL A 313 3.35 30.66 -18.31
CA VAL A 313 4.76 30.27 -18.20
C VAL A 313 5.23 29.49 -19.43
N ILE A 314 4.41 28.60 -19.98
CA ILE A 314 4.72 27.88 -21.24
C ILE A 314 4.97 28.85 -22.39
N ASN A 315 4.10 29.86 -22.52
CA ASN A 315 4.23 30.88 -23.56
C ASN A 315 5.50 31.73 -23.36
N LEU A 316 5.85 32.07 -22.11
CA LEU A 316 7.10 32.78 -21.80
C LEU A 316 8.34 31.95 -22.15
N VAL A 317 8.35 30.66 -21.83
CA VAL A 317 9.43 29.73 -22.20
C VAL A 317 9.56 29.62 -23.73
N THR A 318 8.43 29.43 -24.42
CA THR A 318 8.39 29.29 -25.88
C THR A 318 8.85 30.56 -26.59
N SER A 319 8.50 31.73 -26.05
CA SER A 319 8.93 33.04 -26.55
C SER A 319 10.31 33.49 -26.06
N ARG A 320 11.02 32.67 -25.28
CA ARG A 320 12.35 32.98 -24.68
C ARG A 320 12.35 34.23 -23.78
N SER A 321 11.22 34.53 -23.15
CA SER A 321 11.02 35.69 -22.26
C SER A 321 11.47 35.40 -20.82
N TRP A 322 12.75 35.07 -20.63
CA TRP A 322 13.29 34.52 -19.38
C TRP A 322 13.13 35.45 -18.15
N ALA A 323 13.17 36.76 -18.35
CA ALA A 323 13.08 37.75 -17.26
C ALA A 323 11.71 37.76 -16.56
N ALA A 324 10.63 37.36 -17.24
CA ALA A 324 9.27 37.35 -16.69
C ALA A 324 8.90 36.04 -15.96
N ILE A 325 9.71 35.00 -16.13
CA ILE A 325 9.44 33.66 -15.59
C ILE A 325 9.38 33.64 -14.05
N PRO A 326 10.28 34.29 -13.29
CA PRO A 326 10.22 34.25 -11.82
C PRO A 326 8.89 34.78 -11.25
N ALA A 327 8.39 35.89 -11.78
CA ALA A 327 7.10 36.47 -11.36
C ALA A 327 5.91 35.56 -11.72
N ALA A 328 5.99 34.90 -12.88
CA ALA A 328 4.96 33.95 -13.31
C ALA A 328 4.97 32.67 -12.46
N ILE A 329 6.13 32.16 -12.03
CA ILE A 329 6.23 31.05 -11.07
C ILE A 329 5.64 31.42 -9.70
N ALA A 330 5.90 32.64 -9.20
CA ALA A 330 5.29 33.12 -7.96
C ALA A 330 3.74 33.19 -8.05
N THR A 331 3.23 33.53 -9.24
CA THR A 331 1.79 33.49 -9.52
C THR A 331 1.25 32.05 -9.44
N ILE A 332 1.95 31.06 -10.00
CA ILE A 332 1.59 29.64 -9.87
C ILE A 332 1.55 29.22 -8.41
N ALA A 333 2.56 29.56 -7.61
CA ALA A 333 2.62 29.22 -6.19
C ALA A 333 1.41 29.80 -5.41
N THR A 334 1.05 31.05 -5.69
CA THR A 334 -0.11 31.73 -5.08
C THR A 334 -1.42 31.02 -5.44
N ARG A 335 -1.63 30.71 -6.73
CA ARG A 335 -2.84 30.02 -7.20
C ARG A 335 -2.90 28.58 -6.69
N ALA A 336 -1.78 27.87 -6.64
CA ALA A 336 -1.69 26.52 -6.08
C ALA A 336 -2.05 26.52 -4.59
N THR A 337 -1.58 27.51 -3.82
CA THR A 337 -1.95 27.70 -2.41
C THR A 337 -3.46 27.94 -2.26
N ALA A 338 -4.07 28.78 -3.11
CA ALA A 338 -5.51 29.02 -3.09
C ALA A 338 -6.34 27.75 -3.38
N VAL A 339 -5.90 26.94 -4.36
CA VAL A 339 -6.51 25.62 -4.62
C VAL A 339 -6.36 24.71 -3.40
N GLY A 340 -5.18 24.68 -2.77
CA GLY A 340 -4.93 23.92 -1.54
C GLY A 340 -5.87 24.31 -0.39
N THR A 341 -6.06 25.61 -0.16
CA THR A 341 -7.00 26.13 0.83
C THR A 341 -8.44 25.72 0.53
N ALA A 342 -8.88 25.83 -0.72
CA ALA A 342 -10.22 25.41 -1.12
C ALA A 342 -10.44 23.91 -0.89
N LEU A 343 -9.46 23.07 -1.24
CA LEU A 343 -9.50 21.63 -0.96
C LEU A 343 -9.53 21.32 0.55
N SER A 344 -8.80 22.08 1.36
CA SER A 344 -8.85 21.96 2.83
C SER A 344 -10.24 22.30 3.37
N GLN A 345 -10.85 23.39 2.89
CA GLN A 345 -12.21 23.77 3.29
C GLN A 345 -13.24 22.72 2.85
N MET A 346 -13.06 22.11 1.67
CA MET A 346 -13.88 20.96 1.25
C MET A 346 -13.73 19.81 2.23
N LYS A 347 -12.49 19.44 2.58
CA LYS A 347 -12.22 18.39 3.56
C LYS A 347 -12.88 18.67 4.90
N ASP A 348 -12.76 19.88 5.44
CA ASP A 348 -13.34 20.22 6.74
C ASP A 348 -14.87 20.12 6.73
N LYS A 349 -15.50 20.51 5.62
CA LYS A 349 -16.95 20.39 5.43
C LYS A 349 -17.45 18.97 5.16
N THR A 350 -16.58 17.99 4.87
CA THR A 350 -17.05 16.59 4.76
C THR A 350 -17.54 16.03 6.09
N ALA A 351 -17.05 16.56 7.22
CA ALA A 351 -17.52 16.16 8.55
C ALA A 351 -18.96 16.60 8.84
N THR A 352 -19.52 17.56 8.10
CA THR A 352 -20.91 18.03 8.27
C THR A 352 -21.91 17.27 7.40
N ILE A 353 -21.45 16.35 6.56
CA ILE A 353 -22.33 15.55 5.70
C ILE A 353 -23.06 14.51 6.56
N ASN A 354 -24.39 14.45 6.42
CA ASN A 354 -25.18 13.45 7.12
C ASN A 354 -24.94 12.06 6.52
N VAL A 355 -24.18 11.23 7.23
CA VAL A 355 -23.85 9.86 6.79
C VAL A 355 -24.81 8.80 7.33
N SER A 356 -25.86 9.16 8.06
CA SER A 356 -26.72 8.18 8.73
C SER A 356 -27.36 7.16 7.77
N GLY A 357 -27.64 7.59 6.53
CA GLY A 357 -28.20 6.77 5.46
C GLY A 357 -27.26 5.67 4.94
N PHE A 358 -25.97 5.66 5.29
CA PHE A 358 -25.03 4.61 4.85
C PHE A 358 -25.10 3.33 5.69
N GLY A 359 -25.81 3.32 6.82
CA GLY A 359 -25.97 2.12 7.66
C GLY A 359 -26.51 0.90 6.88
N PRO A 360 -27.61 1.04 6.13
CA PRO A 360 -28.14 -0.02 5.25
C PRO A 360 -27.16 -0.49 4.17
N VAL A 361 -26.29 0.40 3.66
CA VAL A 361 -25.26 0.02 2.67
C VAL A 361 -24.25 -0.94 3.30
N GLY A 362 -23.77 -0.62 4.51
CA GLY A 362 -22.88 -1.48 5.27
C GLY A 362 -23.50 -2.83 5.59
N ALA A 363 -24.74 -2.83 6.07
CA ALA A 363 -25.47 -4.04 6.36
C ALA A 363 -25.63 -4.93 5.11
N GLY A 364 -25.98 -4.33 3.96
CA GLY A 364 -26.11 -5.05 2.70
C GLY A 364 -24.80 -5.68 2.21
N LEU A 365 -23.68 -4.95 2.32
CA LEU A 365 -22.36 -5.47 1.92
C LEU A 365 -21.85 -6.61 2.80
N ASN A 366 -22.31 -6.71 4.05
CA ASN A 366 -21.91 -7.76 4.98
C ASN A 366 -22.69 -9.07 4.80
N GLN A 367 -23.76 -9.09 3.98
CA GLN A 367 -24.58 -10.29 3.78
C GLN A 367 -24.00 -11.25 2.72
N PRO A 368 -24.04 -12.57 2.95
CA PRO A 368 -23.83 -13.56 1.90
C PRO A 368 -24.91 -13.41 0.81
N GLY A 369 -24.50 -13.28 -0.46
CA GLY A 369 -25.44 -13.24 -1.59
C GLY A 369 -26.15 -11.89 -1.79
N VAL A 370 -25.43 -10.78 -1.57
CA VAL A 370 -25.90 -9.39 -1.79
C VAL A 370 -26.77 -9.27 -3.05
N ASN A 371 -28.02 -8.84 -2.88
CA ASN A 371 -28.89 -8.49 -4.00
C ASN A 371 -28.43 -7.15 -4.60
N PRO A 372 -28.01 -7.12 -5.87
CA PRO A 372 -27.53 -5.89 -6.51
C PRO A 372 -28.58 -4.77 -6.50
N GLY A 373 -29.87 -5.11 -6.63
CA GLY A 373 -30.97 -4.13 -6.60
C GLY A 373 -31.14 -3.50 -5.22
N ASP A 374 -31.11 -4.30 -4.15
CA ASP A 374 -31.25 -3.80 -2.78
C ASP A 374 -30.05 -2.93 -2.39
N LEU A 375 -28.83 -3.32 -2.81
CA LEU A 375 -27.63 -2.51 -2.62
C LEU A 375 -27.73 -1.18 -3.39
N ALA A 376 -28.26 -1.19 -4.62
CA ALA A 376 -28.47 0.02 -5.41
C ALA A 376 -29.39 1.00 -4.68
N THR A 377 -30.54 0.50 -4.23
CA THR A 377 -31.51 1.30 -3.48
C THR A 377 -30.91 1.84 -2.18
N ALA A 378 -30.15 1.02 -1.44
CA ALA A 378 -29.47 1.46 -0.23
C ALA A 378 -28.47 2.60 -0.51
N VAL A 379 -27.65 2.48 -1.56
CA VAL A 379 -26.69 3.52 -1.96
C VAL A 379 -27.40 4.81 -2.36
N LEU A 380 -28.45 4.72 -3.18
CA LEU A 380 -29.21 5.91 -3.62
C LEU A 380 -29.88 6.63 -2.45
N ASN A 381 -30.47 5.88 -1.51
CA ASN A 381 -31.04 6.43 -0.29
C ASN A 381 -29.98 7.09 0.59
N ALA A 382 -28.81 6.46 0.75
CA ALA A 382 -27.70 7.01 1.51
C ALA A 382 -27.24 8.37 0.94
N ILE A 383 -27.14 8.45 -0.39
CA ILE A 383 -26.78 9.68 -1.08
C ILE A 383 -27.88 10.73 -0.90
N SER A 384 -29.16 10.38 -1.03
CA SER A 384 -30.26 11.32 -0.78
C SER A 384 -30.22 11.90 0.64
N VAL A 385 -29.90 11.09 1.64
CA VAL A 385 -29.70 11.57 3.02
C VAL A 385 -28.49 12.49 3.13
N ALA A 386 -27.35 12.11 2.51
CA ALA A 386 -26.13 12.90 2.50
C ALA A 386 -26.30 14.26 1.80
N THR A 387 -27.18 14.34 0.81
CA THR A 387 -27.53 15.59 0.11
C THR A 387 -28.64 16.38 0.81
N GLY A 388 -29.25 15.87 1.87
CA GLY A 388 -30.39 16.53 2.54
C GLY A 388 -31.67 16.52 1.70
N GLY A 389 -31.83 15.54 0.80
CA GLY A 389 -33.00 15.40 -0.06
C GLY A 389 -33.05 16.37 -1.25
N VAL A 390 -32.22 17.40 -1.25
CA VAL A 390 -32.01 18.23 -2.44
C VAL A 390 -31.17 17.43 -3.45
N GLY A 391 -31.59 17.42 -4.73
CA GLY A 391 -30.89 16.68 -5.78
C GLY A 391 -29.41 17.04 -5.86
N THR A 392 -28.61 16.17 -6.49
CA THR A 392 -27.13 16.29 -6.53
C THR A 392 -26.64 17.63 -7.08
N THR A 393 -27.44 18.30 -7.91
CA THR A 393 -27.17 19.63 -8.49
C THR A 393 -27.24 20.79 -7.48
N SER A 394 -27.85 20.61 -6.31
CA SER A 394 -28.14 21.66 -5.32
C SER A 394 -27.23 21.62 -4.07
N THR A 395 -26.33 20.64 -3.96
CA THR A 395 -25.48 20.42 -2.76
C THR A 395 -24.25 21.32 -2.66
N GLY A 396 -24.27 22.47 -3.34
CA GLY A 396 -23.17 23.43 -3.35
C GLY A 396 -21.85 22.80 -3.79
N MET A 397 -20.84 22.83 -2.92
CA MET A 397 -19.47 22.42 -3.24
C MET A 397 -19.29 20.92 -3.51
N PHE A 398 -20.22 20.06 -3.06
CA PHE A 398 -20.13 18.62 -3.27
C PHE A 398 -20.97 18.13 -4.47
N GLY A 399 -21.65 19.04 -5.18
CA GLY A 399 -22.60 18.67 -6.23
C GLY A 399 -22.03 17.76 -7.32
N PRO A 400 -20.88 18.07 -7.91
CA PRO A 400 -20.28 17.21 -8.93
C PRO A 400 -19.85 15.85 -8.40
N THR A 401 -19.32 15.78 -7.18
CA THR A 401 -18.99 14.52 -6.52
C THR A 401 -20.22 13.64 -6.33
N PHE A 402 -21.31 14.20 -5.78
CA PHE A 402 -22.56 13.48 -5.60
C PHE A 402 -23.26 13.17 -6.93
N SER A 403 -23.07 13.98 -7.97
CA SER A 403 -23.64 13.73 -9.29
C SER A 403 -23.12 12.44 -9.94
N GLN A 404 -21.94 11.96 -9.53
CA GLN A 404 -21.41 10.66 -9.96
C GLN A 404 -22.15 9.47 -9.32
N PHE A 405 -22.97 9.71 -8.30
CA PHE A 405 -23.86 8.71 -7.70
C PHE A 405 -25.28 8.80 -8.29
N SER A 406 -25.40 9.13 -9.58
CA SER A 406 -26.68 9.11 -10.30
C SER A 406 -27.26 7.70 -10.37
N LEU A 407 -28.57 7.57 -10.59
CA LEU A 407 -29.24 6.28 -10.82
C LEU A 407 -28.53 5.42 -11.88
N ALA A 408 -28.17 6.02 -13.02
CA ALA A 408 -27.50 5.32 -14.12
C ALA A 408 -26.07 4.88 -13.74
N SER A 409 -25.32 5.75 -13.06
CA SER A 409 -23.97 5.44 -12.59
C SER A 409 -24.00 4.33 -11.55
N VAL A 410 -24.87 4.42 -10.54
CA VAL A 410 -25.03 3.40 -9.50
C VAL A 410 -25.42 2.05 -10.09
N ALA A 411 -26.40 2.02 -11.01
CA ALA A 411 -26.81 0.78 -11.68
C ALA A 411 -25.67 0.15 -12.48
N THR A 412 -24.91 0.97 -13.23
CA THR A 412 -23.75 0.50 -14.01
C THR A 412 -22.65 -0.06 -13.12
N SER A 413 -22.25 0.68 -12.09
CA SER A 413 -21.21 0.29 -11.15
C SER A 413 -21.58 -0.97 -10.36
N ILE A 414 -22.86 -1.15 -10.02
CA ILE A 414 -23.32 -2.36 -9.35
C ILE A 414 -23.30 -3.57 -10.29
N LYS A 415 -23.58 -3.40 -11.58
CA LYS A 415 -23.35 -4.46 -12.57
C LYS A 415 -21.87 -4.82 -12.65
N HIS A 416 -20.98 -3.82 -12.72
CA HIS A 416 -19.54 -4.06 -12.67
C HIS A 416 -19.13 -4.78 -11.38
N TYR A 417 -19.70 -4.41 -10.23
CA TYR A 417 -19.46 -5.07 -8.95
C TYR A 417 -19.89 -6.55 -8.98
N ALA A 418 -21.06 -6.85 -9.55
CA ALA A 418 -21.53 -8.23 -9.68
C ALA A 418 -20.61 -9.07 -10.59
N GLU A 419 -20.13 -8.52 -11.70
CA GLU A 419 -19.14 -9.17 -12.58
C GLU A 419 -17.78 -9.33 -11.89
N PHE A 420 -17.36 -8.33 -11.12
CA PHE A 420 -16.14 -8.31 -10.31
C PHE A 420 -16.10 -9.43 -9.27
N ILE A 421 -17.19 -9.58 -8.49
CA ILE A 421 -17.29 -10.64 -7.47
C ILE A 421 -17.35 -12.04 -8.10
N ARG A 422 -17.85 -12.17 -9.34
CA ARG A 422 -17.82 -13.43 -10.11
C ARG A 422 -16.45 -13.75 -10.72
N GLY A 423 -15.43 -12.93 -10.45
CA GLY A 423 -14.08 -13.11 -10.96
C GLY A 423 -13.86 -12.60 -12.40
N GLY A 424 -14.85 -11.92 -12.99
CA GLY A 424 -14.79 -11.42 -14.37
C GLY A 424 -13.72 -10.35 -14.61
N PHE A 425 -13.14 -9.79 -13.53
CA PHE A 425 -12.09 -8.76 -13.58
C PHE A 425 -10.86 -9.15 -12.76
N HIS A 426 -10.59 -10.44 -12.55
CA HIS A 426 -9.34 -10.89 -11.93
C HIS A 426 -8.52 -11.70 -12.94
N GLU A 427 -7.29 -11.27 -13.17
CA GLU A 427 -6.47 -11.82 -14.25
C GLU A 427 -5.57 -12.95 -13.76
N ASN A 428 -5.23 -13.88 -14.66
CA ASN A 428 -4.29 -14.96 -14.34
C ASN A 428 -2.85 -14.53 -14.68
N TYR A 429 -2.06 -14.18 -13.67
CA TYR A 429 -0.70 -13.67 -13.84
C TYR A 429 0.32 -14.72 -14.30
N ASP A 430 -0.07 -16.01 -14.36
CA ASP A 430 0.74 -17.04 -15.03
C ASP A 430 0.71 -16.90 -16.55
N THR A 431 -0.36 -16.32 -17.12
CA THR A 431 -0.56 -16.20 -18.57
C THR A 431 -0.63 -14.75 -19.05
N THR A 432 -1.07 -13.82 -18.20
CA THR A 432 -1.20 -12.40 -18.53
C THR A 432 0.17 -11.75 -18.71
N ARG A 433 0.43 -11.24 -19.93
CA ARG A 433 1.65 -10.54 -20.34
C ARG A 433 1.60 -9.08 -19.84
N LEU A 434 2.61 -8.63 -19.11
CA LEU A 434 2.61 -7.30 -18.48
C LEU A 434 3.68 -6.33 -18.98
N ASP A 435 4.63 -6.79 -19.80
CA ASP A 435 5.66 -5.93 -20.39
C ASP A 435 5.73 -6.07 -21.92
N ARG A 436 6.48 -5.16 -22.56
CA ARG A 436 6.64 -5.14 -24.03
C ARG A 436 7.42 -6.34 -24.57
N ALA A 437 8.23 -6.98 -23.73
CA ALA A 437 8.94 -8.20 -24.10
C ALA A 437 8.05 -9.45 -23.99
N GLY A 438 6.81 -9.27 -23.52
CA GLY A 438 5.85 -10.34 -23.36
C GLY A 438 6.18 -11.24 -22.18
N HIS A 439 6.75 -10.74 -21.09
CA HIS A 439 6.84 -11.56 -19.89
C HIS A 439 5.51 -11.57 -19.13
N THR A 440 5.17 -12.73 -18.57
CA THR A 440 4.01 -12.87 -17.69
C THR A 440 4.29 -12.24 -16.32
N GLY A 441 3.25 -11.98 -15.53
CA GLY A 441 3.43 -11.47 -14.17
C GLY A 441 4.36 -12.36 -13.32
N THR A 442 4.21 -13.68 -13.41
CA THR A 442 5.07 -14.61 -12.66
C THR A 442 6.51 -14.60 -13.11
N GLN A 443 6.79 -14.50 -14.40
CA GLN A 443 8.15 -14.39 -14.93
C GLN A 443 8.84 -13.09 -14.45
N ILE A 444 8.11 -11.97 -14.44
CA ILE A 444 8.64 -10.69 -13.96
C ILE A 444 8.94 -10.76 -12.46
N ALA A 445 8.02 -11.32 -11.66
CA ALA A 445 8.22 -11.50 -10.21
C ALA A 445 9.42 -12.41 -9.91
N GLN A 446 9.55 -13.54 -10.60
CA GLN A 446 10.69 -14.46 -10.48
C GLN A 446 12.01 -13.73 -10.75
N ARG A 447 12.12 -13.03 -11.89
CA ARG A 447 13.33 -12.30 -12.27
C ARG A 447 13.71 -11.26 -11.21
N TYR A 448 12.73 -10.51 -10.71
CA TYR A 448 12.95 -9.54 -9.65
C TYR A 448 13.48 -10.20 -8.37
N LEU A 449 12.83 -11.26 -7.89
CA LEU A 449 13.21 -11.92 -6.65
C LEU A 449 14.57 -12.63 -6.75
N VAL A 450 14.90 -13.25 -7.90
CA VAL A 450 16.25 -13.77 -8.18
C VAL A 450 17.30 -12.67 -8.08
N ASN A 451 17.05 -11.50 -8.66
CA ASN A 451 17.98 -10.36 -8.54
C ASN A 451 18.16 -9.88 -7.10
N GLN A 452 17.14 -10.00 -6.24
CA GLN A 452 17.27 -9.67 -4.82
C GLN A 452 18.09 -10.73 -4.06
N ILE A 453 17.86 -12.02 -4.34
CA ILE A 453 18.60 -13.13 -3.73
C ILE A 453 20.08 -13.08 -4.12
N ASN A 454 20.38 -12.79 -5.38
CA ASN A 454 21.76 -12.72 -5.90
C ASN A 454 22.60 -11.60 -5.26
N LYS A 455 22.00 -10.65 -4.51
CA LYS A 455 22.76 -9.64 -3.74
C LYS A 455 23.45 -10.22 -2.51
N LEU A 456 23.14 -11.47 -2.14
CA LEU A 456 23.73 -12.17 -1.00
C LEU A 456 25.03 -12.92 -1.34
N VAL A 457 25.32 -13.08 -2.64
CA VAL A 457 26.45 -13.83 -3.20
C VAL A 457 27.34 -12.84 -3.93
#